data_AF-U2PL98-F1
#
_entry.id   AF-U2PL98-F1
#
_cell.length_a   1.000
_cell.length_b   1.000
_cell.length_c   1.000
_cell.angle_alpha   90.00
_cell.angle_beta   90.00
_cell.angle_gamma   90.00
#
_symmetry.space_group_name_H-M   'P 1'
#
loop_
_entity.id
_entity.type
_entity.pdbx_description
1 polymer ?
#
loop_
_entity_poly.entity_id
_entity_poly.type
_entity_poly.pdbx_seq_one_letter_code
_entity_poly.pdbx_strand_id
1 'polypeptide(L)'
;MITKQTIFSCAELADSIRTFLTADTLLLDIETTGLSAARHFIYCIGCSYLSPDKSDSITVQLFFAEKPEQEAELLAALTTLLQTHKRIITFNGNSFDLPFLKKRYEINHINQPFSDTQSVDLYREACHLKNLIQLPDYKQKSIETFLGCFREDSYTGKELITQYLLYNENPTEELLHNLLLHNGEDVRGMYDLLTMLCYSDFLSGNFQIETAVLSSTDQIYYCDITLSVSYVFPQKVTVVLPEASLMLQGKEALISFPVHHGSLRHYFADYKNYYYLPEEQTIIHKSLGSCVDPDHREKATKQNCYLEKTCHYLTHSVPDKCSYLRKDYSDTATYFEFSKVTAVPNESLHFPDTQLKQLQSFLSSYLKHLLH
;
A
#
# COMPACT_ATOMS: atom_id res chain seq x y z
N MET A 1 27.36 1.96 -28.44
CA MET A 1 26.86 1.95 -27.05
C MET A 1 27.61 0.89 -26.22
N ILE A 2 27.89 1.15 -24.95
CA ILE A 2 28.38 0.14 -23.99
C ILE A 2 27.18 -0.60 -23.39
N THR A 3 27.26 -1.94 -23.33
CA THR A 3 26.29 -2.76 -22.57
C THR A 3 27.02 -3.46 -21.44
N LYS A 4 26.57 -3.24 -20.21
CA LYS A 4 27.08 -3.96 -19.02
C LYS A 4 25.97 -4.81 -18.46
N GLN A 5 26.27 -6.07 -18.19
CA GLN A 5 25.33 -7.01 -17.59
C GLN A 5 25.93 -7.62 -16.33
N THR A 6 25.16 -7.61 -15.25
CA THR A 6 25.46 -8.36 -14.02
C THR A 6 24.29 -9.26 -13.69
N ILE A 7 24.57 -10.41 -13.08
CA ILE A 7 23.56 -11.39 -12.67
C ILE A 7 23.79 -11.67 -11.20
N PHE A 8 22.71 -11.65 -10.42
CA PHE A 8 22.73 -11.99 -9.01
C PHE A 8 21.61 -12.96 -8.65
N SER A 9 21.75 -13.66 -7.53
CA SER A 9 20.80 -14.69 -7.12
C SER A 9 19.55 -14.07 -6.51
N CYS A 10 18.36 -14.60 -6.82
CA CYS A 10 17.16 -14.22 -6.10
C CYS A 10 17.22 -14.60 -4.60
N ALA A 11 18.12 -15.51 -4.20
CA ALA A 11 18.38 -15.81 -2.78
C ALA A 11 18.98 -14.63 -2.01
N GLU A 12 19.50 -13.61 -2.71
CA GLU A 12 19.95 -12.36 -2.10
C GLU A 12 18.79 -11.42 -1.77
N LEU A 13 17.58 -11.69 -2.28
CA LEU A 13 16.40 -10.88 -2.05
C LEU A 13 15.56 -11.44 -0.89
N ALA A 14 14.83 -10.55 -0.22
CA ALA A 14 13.79 -10.96 0.70
C ALA A 14 12.72 -11.81 -0.01
N ASP A 15 12.33 -12.93 0.58
CA ASP A 15 11.32 -13.85 0.02
C ASP A 15 9.99 -13.13 -0.30
N SER A 16 9.66 -12.10 0.46
CA SER A 16 8.46 -11.27 0.27
C SER A 16 8.39 -10.59 -1.10
N ILE A 17 9.54 -10.31 -1.73
CA ILE A 17 9.63 -9.63 -3.02
C ILE A 17 9.07 -10.50 -4.14
N ARG A 18 9.16 -11.84 -4.03
CA ARG A 18 8.72 -12.78 -5.07
C ARG A 18 7.23 -12.66 -5.39
N THR A 19 6.42 -12.25 -4.40
CA THR A 19 4.99 -11.99 -4.59
C THR A 19 4.73 -10.82 -5.56
N PHE A 20 5.69 -9.89 -5.65
CA PHE A 20 5.58 -8.67 -6.44
C PHE A 20 6.35 -8.72 -7.77
N LEU A 21 7.04 -9.82 -8.07
CA LEU A 21 7.80 -10.02 -9.30
C LEU A 21 7.18 -11.12 -10.17
N THR A 22 7.00 -10.81 -11.44
CA THR A 22 6.57 -11.75 -12.47
C THR A 22 7.59 -11.79 -13.62
N ALA A 23 7.54 -12.82 -14.46
CA ALA A 23 8.48 -12.97 -15.59
C ALA A 23 8.40 -11.81 -16.60
N ASP A 24 7.31 -11.07 -16.65
CA ASP A 24 7.10 -9.89 -17.50
C ASP A 24 7.36 -8.55 -16.77
N THR A 25 7.93 -8.59 -15.56
CA THR A 25 8.27 -7.39 -14.78
C THR A 25 9.68 -6.90 -15.13
N LEU A 26 9.79 -5.60 -15.43
CA LEU A 26 11.04 -4.88 -15.70
C LEU A 26 11.14 -3.67 -14.75
N LEU A 27 12.19 -3.63 -13.94
CA LEU A 27 12.59 -2.44 -13.18
C LEU A 27 13.40 -1.52 -14.10
N LEU A 28 13.13 -0.23 -14.07
CA LEU A 28 13.67 0.75 -15.01
C LEU A 28 14.06 2.04 -14.29
N ASP A 29 15.23 2.56 -14.64
CA ASP A 29 15.71 3.89 -14.25
C ASP A 29 16.53 4.49 -15.41
N ILE A 30 16.42 5.80 -15.64
CA ILE A 30 17.19 6.49 -16.68
C ILE A 30 18.07 7.59 -16.11
N GLU A 31 19.23 7.74 -16.72
CA GLU A 31 20.10 8.88 -16.49
C GLU A 31 20.14 9.81 -17.70
N THR A 32 20.05 11.11 -17.43
CA THR A 32 19.88 12.14 -18.46
C THR A 32 20.87 13.27 -18.27
N THR A 33 21.21 13.96 -19.35
CA THR A 33 22.08 15.15 -19.29
C THR A 33 21.37 16.40 -18.75
N GLY A 34 20.12 16.29 -18.30
CA GLY A 34 19.34 17.36 -17.69
C GLY A 34 17.83 17.09 -17.72
N LEU A 35 17.05 17.94 -17.07
CA LEU A 35 15.64 17.65 -16.72
C LEU A 35 14.61 17.81 -17.87
N SER A 36 15.03 18.30 -19.04
CA SER A 36 14.11 18.59 -20.15
C SER A 36 14.39 17.69 -21.35
N ALA A 37 13.50 16.73 -21.63
CA ALA A 37 13.62 15.78 -22.74
C ALA A 37 13.66 16.43 -24.14
N ALA A 38 13.19 17.67 -24.27
CA ALA A 38 13.27 18.43 -25.52
C ALA A 38 14.70 18.95 -25.81
N ARG A 39 15.54 19.10 -24.78
CA ARG A 39 16.88 19.71 -24.87
C ARG A 39 18.00 18.75 -24.50
N HIS A 40 17.71 17.79 -23.65
CA HIS A 40 18.66 16.82 -23.10
C HIS A 40 18.32 15.43 -23.62
N PHE A 41 19.29 14.53 -23.50
CA PHE A 41 19.21 13.17 -23.98
C PHE A 41 19.52 12.19 -22.84
N ILE A 42 19.14 10.94 -23.05
CA ILE A 42 19.38 9.83 -22.13
C ILE A 42 20.77 9.26 -22.42
N TYR A 43 21.63 9.24 -21.41
CA TYR A 43 22.96 8.64 -21.53
C TYR A 43 23.09 7.27 -20.89
N CYS A 44 22.19 6.91 -19.96
CA CYS A 44 22.14 5.56 -19.40
C CYS A 44 20.69 5.11 -19.28
N ILE A 45 20.41 3.87 -19.65
CA ILE A 45 19.17 3.17 -19.32
C ILE A 45 19.53 1.94 -18.52
N GLY A 46 19.10 1.92 -17.26
CA GLY A 46 19.24 0.78 -16.38
C GLY A 46 17.97 -0.06 -16.40
N CYS A 47 18.12 -1.37 -16.53
CA CYS A 47 17.04 -2.33 -16.59
C CYS A 47 17.33 -3.51 -15.67
N SER A 48 16.34 -4.00 -14.94
CA SER A 48 16.47 -5.27 -14.24
C SER A 48 15.22 -6.12 -14.27
N TYR A 49 15.41 -7.42 -14.44
CA TYR A 49 14.33 -8.38 -14.65
C TYR A 49 14.76 -9.80 -14.27
N LEU A 50 13.76 -10.67 -14.09
CA LEU A 50 14.00 -12.10 -13.86
C LEU A 50 14.62 -12.73 -15.11
N SER A 51 15.73 -13.45 -14.92
CA SER A 51 16.49 -14.04 -16.02
C SER A 51 15.67 -15.13 -16.73
N PRO A 52 15.40 -15.02 -18.04
CA PRO A 52 14.56 -15.99 -18.75
C PRO A 52 15.12 -17.42 -18.71
N ASP A 53 16.43 -17.55 -18.79
CA ASP A 53 17.13 -18.84 -18.95
C ASP A 53 17.58 -19.47 -17.63
N LYS A 54 17.43 -18.75 -16.52
CA LYS A 54 17.88 -19.18 -15.18
C LYS A 54 16.79 -18.87 -14.17
N SER A 55 15.96 -19.88 -13.90
CA SER A 55 15.04 -19.82 -12.77
C SER A 55 15.84 -19.41 -11.54
N ASP A 56 15.40 -18.37 -10.83
CA ASP A 56 16.02 -17.86 -9.61
C ASP A 56 17.24 -16.92 -9.77
N SER A 57 17.41 -16.31 -10.94
CA SER A 57 18.44 -15.26 -11.14
C SER A 57 17.83 -13.95 -11.62
N ILE A 58 18.39 -12.83 -11.18
CA ILE A 58 18.04 -11.49 -11.66
C ILE A 58 19.17 -10.96 -12.52
N THR A 59 18.80 -10.41 -13.67
CA THR A 59 19.72 -9.68 -14.54
C THR A 59 19.59 -8.18 -14.28
N VAL A 60 20.70 -7.48 -14.12
CA VAL A 60 20.79 -6.02 -14.23
C VAL A 60 21.54 -5.73 -15.53
N GLN A 61 20.95 -4.95 -16.41
CA GLN A 61 21.49 -4.59 -17.70
C GLN A 61 21.50 -3.08 -17.85
N LEU A 62 22.68 -2.52 -18.10
CA LEU A 62 22.89 -1.09 -18.27
C LEU A 62 23.28 -0.83 -19.73
N PHE A 63 22.55 0.06 -20.38
CA PHE A 63 22.85 0.56 -21.72
C PHE A 63 23.39 1.98 -21.60
N PHE A 64 24.65 2.19 -21.95
CA PHE A 64 25.33 3.46 -21.77
C PHE A 64 25.79 4.06 -23.10
N ALA A 65 25.43 5.32 -23.33
CA ALA A 65 25.80 6.11 -24.49
C ALA A 65 27.14 6.81 -24.21
N GLU A 66 28.20 6.34 -24.84
CA GLU A 66 29.51 7.00 -24.80
C GLU A 66 29.46 8.37 -25.50
N LYS A 67 28.52 8.54 -26.44
CA LYS A 67 28.29 9.78 -27.17
C LYS A 67 26.80 10.04 -27.38
N PRO A 68 26.36 11.30 -27.51
CA PRO A 68 24.94 11.65 -27.70
C PRO A 68 24.27 10.94 -28.88
N GLU A 69 25.01 10.66 -29.96
CA GLU A 69 24.47 10.03 -31.18
C GLU A 69 24.00 8.59 -30.94
N GLN A 70 24.44 7.96 -29.86
CA GLN A 70 24.10 6.58 -29.52
C GLN A 70 22.75 6.45 -28.80
N GLU A 71 22.08 7.54 -28.43
CA GLU A 71 20.79 7.48 -27.72
C GLU A 71 19.75 6.60 -28.46
N ALA A 72 19.71 6.66 -29.80
CA ALA A 72 18.82 5.81 -30.59
C ALA A 72 19.11 4.31 -30.41
N GLU A 73 20.37 3.92 -30.19
CA GLU A 73 20.75 2.53 -29.89
C GLU A 73 20.20 2.10 -28.52
N LEU A 74 20.26 2.98 -27.51
CA LEU A 74 19.72 2.72 -26.17
C LEU A 74 18.20 2.52 -26.22
N LEU A 75 17.49 3.40 -26.93
CA LEU A 75 16.04 3.31 -27.11
C LEU A 75 15.62 2.03 -27.86
N ALA A 76 16.37 1.63 -28.89
CA ALA A 76 16.12 0.37 -29.61
C ALA A 76 16.37 -0.87 -28.73
N ALA A 77 17.40 -0.83 -27.88
CA ALA A 77 17.68 -1.90 -26.93
C ALA A 77 16.56 -2.04 -25.89
N LEU A 78 16.11 -0.93 -25.30
CA LEU A 78 14.96 -0.91 -24.37
C LEU A 78 13.68 -1.41 -25.05
N THR A 79 13.42 -1.00 -26.30
CA THR A 79 12.27 -1.46 -27.08
C THR A 79 12.24 -2.98 -27.20
N THR A 80 13.41 -3.60 -27.41
CA THR A 80 13.55 -5.06 -27.49
C THR A 80 13.18 -5.73 -26.18
N LEU A 81 13.63 -5.21 -25.03
CA LEU A 81 13.27 -5.74 -23.71
C LEU A 81 11.77 -5.62 -23.42
N LEU A 82 11.15 -4.49 -23.79
CA LEU A 82 9.73 -4.22 -23.57
C LEU A 82 8.78 -5.06 -24.47
N GLN A 83 9.33 -5.84 -25.41
CA GLN A 83 8.52 -6.81 -26.16
C GLN A 83 8.01 -7.93 -25.24
N THR A 84 8.84 -8.41 -24.31
CA THR A 84 8.50 -9.51 -23.39
C THR A 84 8.11 -9.02 -21.99
N HIS A 85 8.49 -7.79 -21.61
CA HIS A 85 8.16 -7.22 -20.30
C HIS A 85 7.05 -6.19 -20.42
N LYS A 86 5.88 -6.49 -19.86
CA LYS A 86 4.66 -5.66 -19.94
C LYS A 86 4.35 -4.93 -18.65
N ARG A 87 5.12 -5.16 -17.59
CA ARG A 87 5.00 -4.44 -16.32
C ARG A 87 6.30 -3.71 -16.01
N ILE A 88 6.25 -2.39 -15.96
CA ILE A 88 7.39 -1.54 -15.66
C ILE A 88 7.29 -1.03 -14.22
N ILE A 89 8.34 -1.24 -13.43
CA ILE A 89 8.49 -0.70 -12.08
C ILE A 89 9.56 0.38 -12.10
N THR A 90 9.26 1.54 -11.53
CA THR A 90 10.17 2.69 -11.47
C THR A 90 10.10 3.34 -10.08
N PHE A 91 11.08 4.18 -9.76
CA PHE A 91 10.99 5.10 -8.62
C PHE A 91 10.73 6.52 -9.13
N ASN A 92 9.52 7.06 -8.93
CA ASN A 92 9.08 8.37 -9.45
C ASN A 92 9.10 8.48 -10.99
N GLY A 93 9.15 7.34 -11.69
CA GLY A 93 9.25 7.31 -13.16
C GLY A 93 7.99 7.69 -13.91
N ASN A 94 6.82 7.67 -13.27
CA ASN A 94 5.60 8.23 -13.88
C ASN A 94 5.69 9.74 -14.08
N SER A 95 6.44 10.43 -13.22
CA SER A 95 6.61 11.88 -13.26
C SER A 95 7.80 12.31 -14.11
N PHE A 96 8.82 11.45 -14.24
CA PHE A 96 10.08 11.77 -14.91
C PHE A 96 10.43 10.79 -16.04
N ASP A 97 10.86 9.57 -15.72
CA ASP A 97 11.45 8.60 -16.64
C ASP A 97 10.57 8.28 -17.85
N LEU A 98 9.32 7.88 -17.62
CA LEU A 98 8.41 7.46 -18.68
C LEU A 98 8.01 8.64 -19.59
N PRO A 99 7.63 9.82 -19.08
CA PRO A 99 7.45 11.01 -19.92
C PRO A 99 8.70 11.38 -20.72
N PHE A 100 9.89 11.29 -20.11
CA PHE A 100 11.15 11.62 -20.76
C PHE A 100 11.44 10.65 -21.92
N LEU A 101 11.34 9.35 -21.66
CA LEU A 101 11.49 8.29 -22.66
C LEU A 101 10.53 8.49 -23.83
N LYS A 102 9.22 8.65 -23.57
CA LYS A 102 8.21 8.88 -24.61
C LYS A 102 8.61 10.03 -25.53
N LYS A 103 9.09 11.14 -24.96
CA LYS A 103 9.54 12.29 -25.75
C LYS A 103 10.80 11.99 -26.57
N ARG A 104 11.76 11.25 -26.03
CA ARG A 104 12.98 10.87 -26.76
C ARG A 104 12.69 9.85 -27.87
N TYR A 105 11.74 8.93 -27.69
CA TYR A 105 11.23 8.07 -28.76
C TYR A 105 10.66 8.89 -29.93
N GLU A 106 9.84 9.90 -29.65
CA GLU A 106 9.29 10.80 -30.69
C GLU A 106 10.40 11.53 -31.46
N ILE A 107 11.36 12.11 -30.74
CA ILE A 107 12.47 12.89 -31.33
C ILE A 107 13.37 12.01 -32.21
N ASN A 108 13.62 10.77 -31.80
CA ASN A 108 14.41 9.81 -32.55
C ASN A 108 13.61 9.07 -33.63
N HIS A 109 12.32 9.38 -33.81
CA HIS A 109 11.43 8.73 -34.78
C HIS A 109 11.32 7.20 -34.59
N ILE A 110 11.37 6.73 -33.35
CA ILE A 110 11.22 5.31 -32.98
C ILE A 110 9.81 5.10 -32.43
N ASN A 111 9.15 4.02 -32.85
CA ASN A 111 7.83 3.65 -32.34
C ASN A 111 7.88 3.36 -30.83
N GLN A 112 6.98 4.00 -30.07
CA GLN A 112 6.95 3.85 -28.61
C GLN A 112 6.43 2.46 -28.19
N PRO A 113 7.12 1.75 -27.28
CA PRO A 113 6.72 0.41 -26.83
C PRO A 113 5.72 0.41 -25.64
N PHE A 114 5.12 1.55 -25.29
CA PHE A 114 4.39 1.73 -24.02
C PHE A 114 2.85 1.57 -24.09
N SER A 115 2.27 1.23 -25.25
CA SER A 115 0.81 1.14 -25.42
C SER A 115 0.15 0.13 -24.49
N ASP A 116 0.83 -0.97 -24.22
CA ASP A 116 0.32 -2.12 -23.47
C ASP A 116 1.12 -2.40 -22.18
N THR A 117 1.86 -1.40 -21.69
CA THR A 117 2.69 -1.55 -20.49
C THR A 117 1.99 -0.99 -19.26
N GLN A 118 1.81 -1.82 -18.22
CA GLN A 118 1.40 -1.36 -16.90
C GLN A 118 2.60 -0.72 -16.19
N SER A 119 2.40 0.44 -15.57
CA SER A 119 3.42 1.08 -14.74
C SER A 119 3.06 1.00 -13.25
N VAL A 120 4.04 0.64 -12.43
CA VAL A 120 4.02 0.76 -10.97
C VAL A 120 5.12 1.75 -10.58
N ASP A 121 4.77 2.71 -9.73
CA ASP A 121 5.69 3.75 -9.28
C ASP A 121 5.85 3.68 -7.76
N LEU A 122 7.03 3.23 -7.34
CA LEU A 122 7.34 2.97 -5.93
C LEU A 122 7.31 4.23 -5.07
N TYR A 123 7.56 5.40 -5.66
CA TYR A 123 7.44 6.67 -4.93
C TYR A 123 5.99 6.94 -4.53
N ARG A 124 5.04 6.66 -5.43
CA ARG A 124 3.60 6.83 -5.16
C ARG A 124 3.12 5.82 -4.12
N GLU A 125 3.54 4.56 -4.26
CA GLU A 125 3.24 3.52 -3.28
C GLU A 125 3.76 3.90 -1.89
N ALA A 126 4.99 4.38 -1.78
CA ALA A 126 5.55 4.86 -0.52
C ALA A 126 4.76 6.05 0.06
N CYS A 127 4.29 6.97 -0.78
CA CYS A 127 3.48 8.12 -0.36
C CYS A 127 2.10 7.73 0.18
N HIS A 128 1.49 6.64 -0.32
CA HIS A 128 0.24 6.10 0.25
C HIS A 128 0.45 5.55 1.68
N LEU A 129 1.67 5.17 2.03
CA LEU A 129 2.01 4.63 3.35
C LEU A 129 2.31 5.71 4.39
N LYS A 130 2.18 7.00 4.08
CA LYS A 130 2.58 8.10 4.97
C LYS A 130 1.90 8.13 6.33
N ASN A 131 0.66 7.64 6.40
CA ASN A 131 -0.11 7.58 7.65
C ASN A 131 0.40 6.44 8.55
N LEU A 132 1.04 5.43 7.95
CA LEU A 132 1.59 4.26 8.63
C LEU A 132 3.08 4.46 8.97
N ILE A 133 3.87 4.95 8.02
CA ILE A 133 5.33 5.08 8.10
C ILE A 133 5.70 6.55 7.94
N GLN A 134 5.99 7.24 9.04
CA GLN A 134 6.33 8.66 9.03
C GLN A 134 7.82 8.86 8.77
N LEU A 135 8.18 9.08 7.51
CA LEU A 135 9.56 9.41 7.09
C LEU A 135 9.77 10.93 6.99
N PRO A 136 11.01 11.43 7.16
CA PRO A 136 11.32 12.86 6.99
C PRO A 136 11.03 13.37 5.57
N ASP A 137 11.33 12.54 4.57
CA ASP A 137 10.82 12.65 3.21
C ASP A 137 10.73 11.24 2.59
N TYR A 138 10.07 11.14 1.43
CA TYR A 138 9.86 9.86 0.72
C TYR A 138 10.76 9.75 -0.51
N LYS A 139 11.94 10.39 -0.50
CA LYS A 139 12.95 10.12 -1.53
C LYS A 139 13.49 8.71 -1.33
N GLN A 140 14.04 8.15 -2.40
CA GLN A 140 14.58 6.80 -2.41
C GLN A 140 15.56 6.55 -1.26
N LYS A 141 16.55 7.43 -1.07
CA LYS A 141 17.53 7.34 0.03
C LYS A 141 16.91 7.28 1.43
N SER A 142 15.82 7.99 1.67
CA SER A 142 15.13 7.97 2.97
C SER A 142 14.39 6.65 3.20
N ILE A 143 13.80 6.07 2.14
CA ILE A 143 13.14 4.77 2.21
C ILE A 143 14.19 3.65 2.36
N GLU A 144 15.28 3.70 1.60
CA GLU A 144 16.43 2.79 1.72
C GLU A 144 16.98 2.80 3.16
N THR A 145 17.16 3.98 3.76
CA THR A 145 17.62 4.11 5.14
C THR A 145 16.63 3.47 6.13
N PHE A 146 15.33 3.70 5.94
CA PHE A 146 14.30 3.05 6.75
C PHE A 146 14.38 1.53 6.64
N LEU A 147 14.54 1.00 5.43
CA LEU A 147 14.67 -0.44 5.17
C LEU A 147 16.00 -1.03 5.65
N GLY A 148 17.00 -0.20 5.98
CA GLY A 148 18.34 -0.65 6.40
C GLY A 148 19.25 -1.00 5.22
N CYS A 149 18.98 -0.47 4.04
CA CYS A 149 19.85 -0.60 2.86
C CYS A 149 21.07 0.31 2.97
N PHE A 150 22.21 -0.15 2.47
CA PHE A 150 23.46 0.61 2.41
C PHE A 150 23.90 0.75 0.95
N ARG A 151 24.32 1.96 0.55
CA ARG A 151 24.83 2.25 -0.81
C ARG A 151 26.33 2.52 -0.77
N GLU A 152 27.04 2.10 -1.81
CA GLU A 152 28.43 2.51 -2.02
C GLU A 152 28.49 3.86 -2.74
N ASP A 153 27.50 4.17 -3.59
CA ASP A 153 27.45 5.44 -4.30
C ASP A 153 27.22 6.63 -3.38
N SER A 154 28.02 7.68 -3.62
CA SER A 154 27.99 8.94 -2.88
C SER A 154 27.47 10.12 -3.71
N TYR A 155 27.25 9.94 -5.01
CA TYR A 155 26.87 11.03 -5.91
C TYR A 155 25.37 11.33 -5.87
N THR A 156 25.04 12.56 -6.26
CA THR A 156 23.69 13.01 -6.57
C THR A 156 23.50 13.06 -8.09
N GLY A 157 22.27 12.95 -8.58
CA GLY A 157 21.99 13.05 -10.02
C GLY A 157 22.54 14.33 -10.68
N LYS A 158 22.63 15.45 -9.95
CA LYS A 158 23.26 16.68 -10.46
C LYS A 158 24.77 16.54 -10.67
N GLU A 159 25.45 15.82 -9.77
CA GLU A 159 26.88 15.56 -9.87
C GLU A 159 27.17 14.57 -10.99
N LEU A 160 26.29 13.58 -11.22
CA LEU A 160 26.42 12.64 -12.34
C LEU A 160 26.33 13.31 -13.71
N ILE A 161 25.48 14.32 -13.86
CA ILE A 161 25.46 15.13 -15.09
C ILE A 161 26.85 15.74 -15.34
N THR A 162 27.51 16.24 -14.29
CA THR A 162 28.85 16.81 -14.40
C THR A 162 29.89 15.74 -14.73
N GLN A 163 29.81 14.57 -14.09
CA GLN A 163 30.66 13.40 -14.37
C GLN A 163 30.53 12.93 -15.81
N TYR A 164 29.32 12.90 -16.36
CA TYR A 164 29.07 12.52 -17.75
C TYR A 164 29.67 13.52 -18.74
N LEU A 165 29.55 14.82 -18.47
CA LEU A 165 30.16 15.85 -19.33
C LEU A 165 31.69 15.73 -19.32
N LEU A 166 32.30 15.49 -18.16
CA LEU A 166 33.73 15.21 -18.04
C LEU A 166 34.13 13.94 -18.79
N TYR A 167 33.32 12.88 -18.70
CA TYR A 167 33.54 11.63 -19.42
C TYR A 167 33.51 11.83 -20.93
N ASN A 168 32.57 12.62 -21.44
CA ASN A 168 32.45 12.88 -22.88
C ASN A 168 33.64 13.71 -23.41
N GLU A 169 34.25 14.56 -22.60
CA GLU A 169 35.45 15.32 -22.95
C GLU A 169 36.74 14.50 -22.83
N ASN A 170 36.91 13.79 -21.70
CA ASN A 170 38.09 13.00 -21.37
C ASN A 170 37.67 11.67 -20.71
N PRO A 171 37.34 10.64 -21.51
CA PRO A 171 36.87 9.36 -20.98
C PRO A 171 37.93 8.71 -20.09
N THR A 172 37.56 8.37 -18.85
CA THR A 172 38.37 7.55 -17.94
C THR A 172 37.56 6.36 -17.42
N GLU A 173 38.26 5.28 -17.05
CA GLU A 173 37.62 4.11 -16.45
C GLU A 173 36.91 4.44 -15.13
N GLU A 174 37.47 5.38 -14.36
CA GLU A 174 36.88 5.85 -13.09
C GLU A 174 35.54 6.56 -13.30
N LEU A 175 35.47 7.50 -14.26
CA LEU A 175 34.23 8.22 -14.58
C LEU A 175 33.15 7.25 -15.09
N LEU A 176 33.52 6.32 -15.98
CA LEU A 176 32.61 5.30 -16.48
C LEU A 176 32.11 4.39 -15.35
N HIS A 177 33.02 3.98 -14.46
CA HIS A 177 32.69 3.15 -13.31
C HIS A 177 31.66 3.84 -12.41
N ASN A 178 31.88 5.11 -12.05
CA ASN A 178 30.98 5.88 -11.20
C ASN A 178 29.59 6.04 -11.82
N LEU A 179 29.52 6.39 -13.11
CA LEU A 179 28.25 6.57 -13.84
C LEU A 179 27.45 5.26 -13.92
N LEU A 180 28.11 4.13 -14.22
CA LEU A 180 27.46 2.82 -14.27
C LEU A 180 27.12 2.28 -12.87
N LEU A 181 27.91 2.61 -11.86
CA LEU A 181 27.67 2.18 -10.48
C LEU A 181 26.38 2.77 -9.95
N HIS A 182 26.17 4.09 -10.11
CA HIS A 182 24.96 4.77 -9.62
C HIS A 182 23.67 4.16 -10.17
N ASN A 183 23.52 4.17 -11.50
CA ASN A 183 22.31 3.65 -12.16
C ASN A 183 22.14 2.13 -11.92
N GLY A 184 23.24 1.38 -11.81
CA GLY A 184 23.22 -0.03 -11.42
C GLY A 184 22.71 -0.26 -10.01
N GLU A 185 23.15 0.56 -9.04
CA GLU A 185 22.68 0.52 -7.66
C GLU A 185 21.23 0.98 -7.55
N ASP A 186 20.77 2.00 -8.28
CA ASP A 186 19.38 2.44 -8.23
C ASP A 186 18.41 1.38 -8.75
N VAL A 187 18.75 0.75 -9.88
CA VAL A 187 17.91 -0.32 -10.44
C VAL A 187 17.91 -1.56 -9.54
N ARG A 188 19.07 -1.93 -8.98
CA ARG A 188 19.14 -3.06 -8.03
C ARG A 188 18.42 -2.72 -6.72
N GLY A 189 18.62 -1.52 -6.18
CA GLY A 189 18.05 -1.08 -4.90
C GLY A 189 16.53 -1.03 -4.93
N MET A 190 15.91 -0.83 -6.09
CA MET A 190 14.46 -0.94 -6.24
C MET A 190 13.89 -2.31 -5.81
N TYR A 191 14.67 -3.40 -5.83
CA TYR A 191 14.19 -4.67 -5.27
C TYR A 191 13.97 -4.60 -3.76
N ASP A 192 14.84 -3.91 -3.03
CA ASP A 192 14.65 -3.71 -1.60
C ASP A 192 13.42 -2.83 -1.35
N LEU A 193 13.23 -1.78 -2.17
CA LEU A 193 12.06 -0.91 -2.10
C LEU A 193 10.74 -1.64 -2.36
N LEU A 194 10.73 -2.71 -3.18
CA LEU A 194 9.54 -3.54 -3.40
C LEU A 194 9.00 -4.15 -2.12
N THR A 195 9.83 -4.36 -1.10
CA THR A 195 9.38 -4.88 0.20
C THR A 195 8.38 -3.93 0.88
N MET A 196 8.37 -2.63 0.54
CA MET A 196 7.38 -1.67 1.04
C MET A 196 5.95 -2.06 0.64
N LEU A 197 5.78 -2.78 -0.49
CA LEU A 197 4.48 -3.25 -0.94
C LEU A 197 3.84 -4.26 0.03
N CYS A 198 4.62 -4.88 0.92
CA CYS A 198 4.10 -5.71 2.02
C CYS A 198 3.15 -4.92 2.94
N TYR A 199 3.42 -3.63 3.15
CA TYR A 199 2.56 -2.76 3.95
C TYR A 199 1.28 -2.43 3.19
N SER A 200 1.38 -2.09 1.90
CA SER A 200 0.21 -1.82 1.06
C SER A 200 -0.70 -3.04 0.91
N ASP A 201 -0.12 -4.23 0.76
CA ASP A 201 -0.85 -5.49 0.66
C ASP A 201 -1.63 -5.78 1.95
N PHE A 202 -0.98 -5.62 3.11
CA PHE A 202 -1.61 -5.77 4.42
C PHE A 202 -2.76 -4.77 4.61
N LEU A 203 -2.52 -3.49 4.32
CA LEU A 203 -3.54 -2.43 4.43
C LEU A 203 -4.70 -2.66 3.45
N SER A 204 -4.47 -3.35 2.34
CA SER A 204 -5.49 -3.73 1.36
C SER A 204 -6.41 -4.87 1.84
N GLY A 205 -6.19 -5.40 3.04
CA GLY A 205 -7.03 -6.44 3.64
C GLY A 205 -6.50 -7.86 3.46
N ASN A 206 -5.26 -8.03 2.98
CA ASN A 206 -4.66 -9.34 2.72
C ASN A 206 -3.98 -9.88 3.99
N PHE A 207 -4.79 -10.31 4.94
CA PHE A 207 -4.34 -10.92 6.20
C PHE A 207 -5.33 -11.99 6.66
N GLN A 208 -4.92 -12.82 7.61
CA GLN A 208 -5.82 -13.73 8.33
C GLN A 208 -5.91 -13.32 9.79
N ILE A 209 -7.09 -13.45 10.40
CA ILE A 209 -7.28 -13.22 11.83
C ILE A 209 -6.91 -14.52 12.56
N GLU A 210 -5.90 -14.46 13.42
CA GLU A 210 -5.44 -15.61 14.21
C GLU A 210 -6.15 -15.66 15.55
N THR A 211 -6.08 -14.56 16.31
CA THR A 211 -6.65 -14.47 17.65
C THR A 211 -7.19 -13.08 17.93
N ALA A 212 -8.15 -13.01 18.83
CA ALA A 212 -8.58 -11.77 19.45
C ALA A 212 -8.62 -11.99 20.97
N VAL A 213 -7.99 -11.11 21.72
CA VAL A 213 -7.84 -11.21 23.17
C VAL A 213 -8.32 -9.91 23.79
N LEU A 214 -9.06 -10.02 24.88
CA LEU A 214 -9.42 -8.87 25.68
C LEU A 214 -8.31 -8.54 26.67
N SER A 215 -7.76 -7.34 26.61
CA SER A 215 -6.81 -6.83 27.59
C SER A 215 -7.39 -5.64 28.35
N SER A 216 -6.74 -5.25 29.44
CA SER A 216 -7.15 -4.12 30.26
C SER A 216 -5.94 -3.36 30.76
N THR A 217 -5.91 -2.05 30.54
CA THR A 217 -4.91 -1.13 31.09
C THR A 217 -5.64 0.07 31.68
N ASP A 218 -5.32 0.46 32.92
CA ASP A 218 -5.92 1.62 33.60
C ASP A 218 -7.46 1.63 33.58
N GLN A 219 -8.09 0.46 33.78
CA GLN A 219 -9.55 0.26 33.74
C GLN A 219 -10.21 0.45 32.36
N ILE A 220 -9.42 0.65 31.31
CA ILE A 220 -9.88 0.67 29.92
C ILE A 220 -9.64 -0.71 29.32
N TYR A 221 -10.69 -1.28 28.72
CA TYR A 221 -10.61 -2.55 28.00
C TYR A 221 -10.18 -2.32 26.55
N TYR A 222 -9.35 -3.22 26.04
CA TYR A 222 -8.92 -3.24 24.66
C TYR A 222 -9.16 -4.62 24.04
N CYS A 223 -9.47 -4.64 22.76
CA CYS A 223 -9.53 -5.85 21.95
C CYS A 223 -8.26 -5.90 21.10
N ASP A 224 -7.34 -6.77 21.50
CA ASP A 224 -6.07 -7.02 20.85
C ASP A 224 -6.25 -8.13 19.82
N ILE A 225 -6.11 -7.79 18.54
CA ILE A 225 -6.35 -8.71 17.43
C ILE A 225 -5.01 -8.98 16.74
N THR A 226 -4.61 -10.26 16.75
CA THR A 226 -3.42 -10.73 16.04
C THR A 226 -3.81 -11.19 14.65
N LEU A 227 -3.11 -10.64 13.66
CA LEU A 227 -3.27 -10.92 12.25
C LEU A 227 -2.00 -11.56 11.70
N SER A 228 -2.12 -12.51 10.79
CA SER A 228 -0.99 -13.13 10.11
C SER A 228 -0.96 -12.78 8.62
N VAL A 229 0.25 -12.80 8.07
CA VAL A 229 0.53 -12.57 6.63
C VAL A 229 1.45 -13.67 6.08
N SER A 230 1.47 -13.83 4.76
CA SER A 230 2.30 -14.84 4.08
C SER A 230 3.77 -14.43 3.96
N TYR A 231 4.10 -13.17 4.23
CA TYR A 231 5.42 -12.57 4.09
C TYR A 231 5.93 -12.00 5.42
N VAL A 232 7.19 -11.56 5.43
CA VAL A 232 7.80 -10.86 6.56
C VAL A 232 7.77 -9.37 6.29
N PHE A 233 7.25 -8.58 7.23
CA PHE A 233 7.35 -7.12 7.19
C PHE A 233 8.84 -6.72 7.23
N PRO A 234 9.32 -5.86 6.32
CA PRO A 234 10.74 -5.56 6.22
C PRO A 234 11.28 -4.84 7.46
N GLN A 235 10.44 -4.03 8.11
CA GLN A 235 10.77 -3.33 9.34
C GLN A 235 9.60 -3.34 10.31
N LYS A 236 9.94 -3.26 11.61
CA LYS A 236 8.93 -3.07 12.66
C LYS A 236 8.32 -1.67 12.53
N VAL A 237 7.00 -1.60 12.45
CA VAL A 237 6.26 -0.34 12.44
C VAL A 237 5.28 -0.35 13.60
N THR A 238 5.32 0.69 14.43
CA THR A 238 4.33 0.90 15.49
C THR A 238 3.72 2.29 15.30
N VAL A 239 2.39 2.36 15.20
CA VAL A 239 1.65 3.61 15.04
C VAL A 239 0.47 3.66 16.00
N VAL A 240 0.26 4.82 16.62
CA VAL A 240 -0.95 5.12 17.39
C VAL A 240 -1.85 5.94 16.49
N LEU A 241 -3.00 5.37 16.16
CA LEU A 241 -4.05 5.98 15.34
C LEU A 241 -5.14 6.53 16.27
N PRO A 242 -6.06 7.37 15.76
CA PRO A 242 -7.11 7.96 16.61
C PRO A 242 -8.02 6.91 17.27
N GLU A 243 -8.35 5.83 16.57
CA GLU A 243 -9.28 4.79 17.05
C GLU A 243 -8.61 3.47 17.43
N ALA A 244 -7.30 3.29 17.16
CA ALA A 244 -6.59 2.05 17.45
C ALA A 244 -5.08 2.26 17.57
N SER A 245 -4.36 1.26 18.09
CA SER A 245 -2.91 1.16 17.88
C SER A 245 -2.60 -0.03 16.97
N LEU A 246 -1.55 0.10 16.15
CA LEU A 246 -1.14 -0.92 15.19
C LEU A 246 0.36 -1.17 15.31
N MET A 247 0.76 -2.43 15.39
CA MET A 247 2.14 -2.88 15.35
C MET A 247 2.30 -3.94 14.27
N LEU A 248 3.26 -3.76 13.36
CA LEU A 248 3.61 -4.69 12.31
C LEU A 248 5.02 -5.23 12.60
N GLN A 249 5.19 -6.54 12.75
CA GLN A 249 6.50 -7.13 13.04
C GLN A 249 6.58 -8.60 12.60
N GLY A 250 7.63 -8.96 11.89
CA GLY A 250 7.81 -10.35 11.45
C GLY A 250 6.69 -10.74 10.49
N LYS A 251 6.00 -11.85 10.76
CA LYS A 251 4.84 -12.32 9.97
C LYS A 251 3.48 -11.96 10.60
N GLU A 252 3.50 -11.12 11.61
CA GLU A 252 2.32 -10.81 12.42
C GLU A 252 2.08 -9.30 12.47
N ALA A 253 0.81 -8.95 12.62
CA ALA A 253 0.37 -7.61 12.95
C ALA A 253 -0.54 -7.68 14.17
N LEU A 254 -0.35 -6.76 15.11
CA LEU A 254 -1.19 -6.60 16.28
C LEU A 254 -1.94 -5.28 16.15
N ILE A 255 -3.27 -5.34 16.10
CA ILE A 255 -4.14 -4.16 16.13
C ILE A 255 -4.97 -4.17 17.39
N SER A 256 -4.96 -3.07 18.15
CA SER A 256 -5.64 -2.94 19.43
C SER A 256 -6.64 -1.80 19.37
N PHE A 257 -7.92 -2.12 19.58
CA PHE A 257 -9.02 -1.14 19.65
C PHE A 257 -9.52 -1.00 21.09
N PRO A 258 -9.84 0.23 21.55
CA PRO A 258 -10.57 0.39 22.80
C PRO A 258 -11.97 -0.21 22.68
N VAL A 259 -12.39 -0.92 23.73
CA VAL A 259 -13.73 -1.50 23.81
C VAL A 259 -14.68 -0.51 24.45
N HIS A 260 -15.72 -0.15 23.72
CA HIS A 260 -16.78 0.72 24.21
C HIS A 260 -17.95 -0.08 24.75
N HIS A 261 -18.73 0.52 25.64
CA HIS A 261 -19.99 -0.02 26.14
C HIS A 261 -21.07 1.07 26.08
N GLY A 262 -22.21 0.76 25.48
CA GLY A 262 -23.32 1.70 25.37
C GLY A 262 -24.45 1.22 24.48
N SER A 263 -25.45 2.07 24.30
CA SER A 263 -26.60 1.82 23.43
C SER A 263 -26.31 2.20 21.97
N LEU A 264 -26.57 1.29 21.05
CA LEU A 264 -26.57 1.50 19.61
C LEU A 264 -27.96 1.17 19.04
N ARG A 265 -28.28 1.73 17.87
CA ARG A 265 -29.59 1.65 17.24
C ARG A 265 -29.50 1.01 15.86
N HIS A 266 -30.39 0.05 15.60
CA HIS A 266 -30.62 -0.50 14.26
C HIS A 266 -31.85 0.18 13.66
N TYR A 267 -31.64 0.98 12.62
CA TYR A 267 -32.71 1.68 11.90
C TYR A 267 -33.33 0.85 10.79
N PHE A 268 -34.67 0.87 10.69
CA PHE A 268 -35.40 0.10 9.69
C PHE A 268 -35.76 0.96 8.48
N ALA A 269 -35.34 0.52 7.29
CA ALA A 269 -35.64 1.22 6.04
C ALA A 269 -37.15 1.25 5.74
N ASP A 270 -37.89 0.22 6.15
CA ASP A 270 -39.34 0.10 5.98
C ASP A 270 -40.14 0.75 7.13
N TYR A 271 -39.74 1.95 7.53
CA TYR A 271 -40.36 2.68 8.66
C TYR A 271 -41.87 2.89 8.49
N LYS A 272 -42.37 2.91 7.24
CA LYS A 272 -43.79 3.13 6.95
C LYS A 272 -44.67 2.00 7.49
N ASN A 273 -44.12 0.83 7.79
CA ASN A 273 -44.87 -0.31 8.32
C ASN A 273 -44.81 -0.45 9.85
N TYR A 274 -44.29 0.56 10.54
CA TYR A 274 -44.16 0.57 12.00
C TYR A 274 -44.89 1.75 12.64
N TYR A 275 -45.26 1.56 13.91
CA TYR A 275 -45.53 2.62 14.86
C TYR A 275 -44.33 2.76 15.81
N TYR A 276 -44.04 3.97 16.25
CA TYR A 276 -43.07 4.26 17.31
C TYR A 276 -43.81 4.44 18.63
N LEU A 277 -43.27 3.88 19.70
CA LEU A 277 -43.80 3.96 21.05
C LEU A 277 -42.88 4.87 21.88
N PRO A 278 -43.27 6.13 22.17
CA PRO A 278 -42.37 7.10 22.80
C PRO A 278 -41.97 6.75 24.23
N GLU A 279 -42.87 6.12 24.99
CA GLU A 279 -42.63 5.80 26.41
C GLU A 279 -41.61 4.66 26.56
N GLU A 280 -41.72 3.65 25.71
CA GLU A 280 -40.85 2.47 25.70
C GLU A 280 -39.63 2.63 24.78
N GLN A 281 -39.57 3.71 24.01
CA GLN A 281 -38.51 4.01 23.02
C GLN A 281 -38.26 2.85 22.05
N THR A 282 -39.33 2.25 21.54
CA THR A 282 -39.27 1.08 20.66
C THR A 282 -40.25 1.19 19.49
N ILE A 283 -40.22 0.21 18.59
CA ILE A 283 -41.10 0.14 17.43
C ILE A 283 -41.97 -1.12 17.47
N ILE A 284 -43.17 -1.00 16.91
CA ILE A 284 -44.08 -2.13 16.71
C ILE A 284 -44.61 -2.14 15.27
N HIS A 285 -44.58 -3.31 14.63
CA HIS A 285 -45.13 -3.45 13.28
C HIS A 285 -46.65 -3.22 13.30
N LYS A 286 -47.18 -2.56 12.26
CA LYS A 286 -48.61 -2.16 12.20
C LYS A 286 -49.58 -3.32 12.38
N SER A 287 -49.21 -4.54 11.97
CA SER A 287 -50.04 -5.74 12.17
C SER A 287 -50.26 -6.10 13.64
N LEU A 288 -49.34 -5.72 14.53
CA LEU A 288 -49.43 -5.91 15.98
C LEU A 288 -49.87 -4.64 16.70
N GLY A 289 -49.96 -3.52 15.98
CA GLY A 289 -50.32 -2.23 16.53
C GLY A 289 -51.71 -2.22 17.17
N SER A 290 -52.66 -3.04 16.73
CA SER A 290 -54.00 -3.14 17.33
C SER A 290 -54.01 -3.48 18.82
N CYS A 291 -52.91 -4.03 19.34
CA CYS A 291 -52.73 -4.36 20.75
C CYS A 291 -52.23 -3.17 21.60
N VAL A 292 -51.94 -2.03 20.98
CA VAL A 292 -51.41 -0.83 21.62
C VAL A 292 -52.40 0.32 21.45
N ASP A 293 -52.67 1.02 22.54
CA ASP A 293 -53.56 2.18 22.58
C ASP A 293 -53.12 3.25 21.56
N PRO A 294 -54.04 3.75 20.69
CA PRO A 294 -53.74 4.82 19.76
C PRO A 294 -53.07 6.07 20.34
N ASP A 295 -53.36 6.41 21.60
CA ASP A 295 -52.82 7.62 22.25
C ASP A 295 -51.35 7.44 22.70
N HIS A 296 -50.89 6.19 22.79
CA HIS A 296 -49.53 5.83 23.21
C HIS A 296 -48.62 5.41 22.04
N ARG A 297 -49.04 5.67 20.79
CA ARG A 297 -48.27 5.30 19.59
C ARG A 297 -48.26 6.41 18.54
N GLU A 298 -47.12 6.61 17.91
CA GLU A 298 -46.93 7.57 16.83
C GLU A 298 -46.60 6.85 15.51
N LYS A 299 -46.83 7.51 14.37
CA LYS A 299 -46.34 6.97 13.10
C LYS A 299 -44.81 7.00 13.10
N ALA A 300 -44.18 5.87 12.82
CA ALA A 300 -42.74 5.83 12.71
C ALA A 300 -42.26 6.70 11.52
N THR A 301 -41.10 7.31 11.72
CA THR A 301 -40.34 8.14 10.80
C THR A 301 -38.98 7.49 10.60
N LYS A 302 -38.19 7.99 9.64
CA LYS A 302 -36.81 7.52 9.46
C LYS A 302 -35.96 7.66 10.73
N GLN A 303 -36.22 8.67 11.56
CA GLN A 303 -35.41 9.03 12.72
C GLN A 303 -35.78 8.27 14.00
N ASN A 304 -37.02 7.81 14.14
CA ASN A 304 -37.47 7.09 15.33
C ASN A 304 -37.79 5.61 15.05
N CYS A 305 -37.67 5.15 13.79
CA CYS A 305 -37.87 3.74 13.47
C CYS A 305 -36.60 2.92 13.71
N TYR A 306 -36.32 2.60 14.97
CA TYR A 306 -35.16 1.80 15.35
C TYR A 306 -35.45 0.82 16.48
N LEU A 307 -34.56 -0.16 16.64
CA LEU A 307 -34.40 -0.95 17.86
C LEU A 307 -33.09 -0.57 18.53
N GLU A 308 -33.15 -0.25 19.82
CA GLU A 308 -31.98 0.03 20.63
C GLU A 308 -31.43 -1.24 21.27
N LYS A 309 -30.11 -1.36 21.32
CA LYS A 309 -29.39 -2.49 21.90
C LYS A 309 -28.19 -1.97 22.68
N THR A 310 -28.08 -2.36 23.94
CA THR A 310 -26.88 -2.13 24.76
C THR A 310 -25.89 -3.27 24.55
N CYS A 311 -24.68 -2.95 24.11
CA CYS A 311 -23.65 -3.95 23.81
C CYS A 311 -22.24 -3.41 24.03
N HIS A 312 -21.27 -4.32 23.95
CA HIS A 312 -19.87 -3.96 23.78
C HIS A 312 -19.53 -3.92 22.28
N TYR A 313 -18.74 -2.93 21.89
CA TYR A 313 -18.42 -2.73 20.49
C TYR A 313 -17.05 -2.09 20.27
N LEU A 314 -16.47 -2.36 19.11
CA LEU A 314 -15.38 -1.59 18.51
C LEU A 314 -15.98 -0.60 17.52
N THR A 315 -15.29 0.51 17.27
CA THR A 315 -15.77 1.53 16.32
C THR A 315 -14.60 2.18 15.58
N HIS A 316 -14.85 2.58 14.34
CA HIS A 316 -13.98 3.50 13.61
C HIS A 316 -14.79 4.47 12.73
N SER A 317 -14.17 5.58 12.34
CA SER A 317 -14.83 6.67 11.59
C SER A 317 -15.12 6.37 10.11
N VAL A 318 -14.50 5.33 9.53
CA VAL A 318 -14.70 4.96 8.12
C VAL A 318 -16.12 4.42 7.89
N PRO A 319 -16.93 5.01 6.99
CA PRO A 319 -18.29 4.53 6.73
C PRO A 319 -18.32 3.20 5.96
N ASP A 320 -19.06 2.22 6.50
CA ASP A 320 -19.36 0.95 5.84
C ASP A 320 -20.86 0.82 5.54
N LYS A 321 -21.19 0.44 4.30
CA LYS A 321 -22.56 0.17 3.87
C LYS A 321 -23.16 -1.05 4.57
N CYS A 322 -22.32 -1.98 5.02
CA CYS A 322 -22.75 -3.17 5.74
C CYS A 322 -23.00 -2.93 7.23
N SER A 323 -22.64 -1.74 7.76
CA SER A 323 -22.89 -1.41 9.17
C SER A 323 -24.38 -1.13 9.41
N TYR A 324 -24.97 -1.89 10.35
CA TYR A 324 -26.40 -1.81 10.67
C TYR A 324 -26.68 -1.10 12.01
N LEU A 325 -25.66 -0.91 12.85
CA LEU A 325 -25.74 -0.21 14.14
C LEU A 325 -25.23 1.21 14.01
N ARG A 326 -25.86 2.15 14.72
CA ARG A 326 -25.51 3.58 14.74
C ARG A 326 -25.85 4.22 16.09
N LYS A 327 -25.14 5.27 16.50
CA LYS A 327 -25.51 6.06 17.69
C LYS A 327 -26.78 6.87 17.45
N ASP A 328 -26.88 7.48 16.29
CA ASP A 328 -28.05 8.24 15.84
C ASP A 328 -28.28 8.06 14.32
N TYR A 329 -29.34 8.65 13.76
CA TYR A 329 -29.68 8.45 12.36
C TYR A 329 -28.63 9.03 11.38
N SER A 330 -27.93 10.10 11.78
CA SER A 330 -26.92 10.79 10.99
C SER A 330 -25.51 10.20 11.13
N ASP A 331 -25.30 9.34 12.13
CA ASP A 331 -24.05 8.66 12.37
C ASP A 331 -23.66 7.77 11.18
N THR A 332 -22.39 7.88 10.80
CA THR A 332 -21.77 7.18 9.67
C THR A 332 -20.61 6.31 10.08
N ALA A 333 -20.26 6.27 11.38
CA ALA A 333 -19.22 5.40 11.90
C ALA A 333 -19.61 3.93 11.72
N THR A 334 -18.60 3.08 11.65
CA THR A 334 -18.78 1.64 11.57
C THR A 334 -18.56 1.03 12.94
N TYR A 335 -19.48 0.15 13.32
CA TYR A 335 -19.46 -0.56 14.59
C TYR A 335 -19.33 -2.06 14.38
N PHE A 336 -18.44 -2.68 15.16
CA PHE A 336 -18.36 -4.13 15.30
C PHE A 336 -18.87 -4.51 16.69
N GLU A 337 -20.06 -5.11 16.74
CA GLU A 337 -20.62 -5.64 17.97
C GLU A 337 -20.04 -7.02 18.28
N PHE A 338 -19.71 -7.26 19.55
CA PHE A 338 -19.41 -8.60 20.03
C PHE A 338 -20.02 -8.91 21.40
N SER A 339 -20.25 -10.20 21.63
CA SER A 339 -20.97 -10.72 22.80
C SER A 339 -20.12 -10.68 24.07
N LYS A 340 -20.75 -10.31 25.19
CA LYS A 340 -20.26 -10.32 26.58
C LYS A 340 -18.73 -10.32 26.75
N VAL A 341 -18.21 -9.14 27.07
CA VAL A 341 -16.99 -9.04 27.87
C VAL A 341 -17.29 -9.64 29.24
N THR A 342 -17.02 -10.92 29.43
CA THR A 342 -16.71 -11.41 30.78
C THR A 342 -15.47 -10.64 31.20
N ALA A 343 -15.56 -9.89 32.30
CA ALA A 343 -14.56 -8.93 32.75
C ALA A 343 -13.27 -9.61 33.28
N VAL A 344 -12.80 -10.64 32.59
CA VAL A 344 -11.57 -11.37 32.90
C VAL A 344 -10.52 -10.89 31.88
N PRO A 345 -9.53 -10.09 32.33
CA PRO A 345 -8.42 -9.71 31.47
C PRO A 345 -7.69 -10.97 30.95
N ASN A 346 -7.19 -10.89 29.71
CA ASN A 346 -6.49 -11.96 28.99
C ASN A 346 -7.37 -13.14 28.56
N GLU A 347 -8.69 -12.94 28.45
CA GLU A 347 -9.60 -13.93 27.90
C GLU A 347 -9.56 -13.91 26.36
N SER A 348 -9.45 -15.09 25.74
CA SER A 348 -9.56 -15.22 24.28
C SER A 348 -11.01 -15.07 23.84
N LEU A 349 -11.25 -14.19 22.87
CA LEU A 349 -12.56 -13.98 22.28
C LEU A 349 -12.76 -15.00 21.15
N HIS A 350 -13.77 -15.86 21.31
CA HIS A 350 -14.18 -16.80 20.29
C HIS A 350 -15.35 -16.24 19.49
N PHE A 351 -15.11 -15.95 18.22
CA PHE A 351 -16.14 -15.47 17.30
C PHE A 351 -16.67 -16.60 16.42
N PRO A 352 -17.99 -16.76 16.28
CA PRO A 352 -18.57 -17.61 15.23
C PRO A 352 -18.16 -17.14 13.83
N ASP A 353 -18.16 -18.02 12.84
CA ASP A 353 -17.74 -17.71 11.45
C ASP A 353 -18.41 -16.46 10.87
N THR A 354 -19.68 -16.22 11.21
CA THR A 354 -20.42 -15.03 10.77
C THR A 354 -19.86 -13.75 11.37
N GLN A 355 -19.45 -13.77 12.64
CA GLN A 355 -18.80 -12.63 13.30
C GLN A 355 -17.35 -12.46 12.84
N LEU A 356 -16.61 -13.53 12.57
CA LEU A 356 -15.27 -13.43 11.99
C LEU A 356 -15.28 -12.71 10.64
N LYS A 357 -16.25 -13.01 9.76
CA LYS A 357 -16.42 -12.29 8.50
C LYS A 357 -16.75 -10.81 8.70
N GLN A 358 -17.56 -10.48 9.70
CA GLN A 358 -17.86 -9.09 10.05
C GLN A 358 -16.61 -8.37 10.58
N LEU A 359 -15.82 -9.04 11.44
CA LEU A 359 -14.56 -8.50 11.95
C LEU A 359 -13.55 -8.29 10.83
N GLN A 360 -13.42 -9.24 9.90
CA GLN A 360 -12.56 -9.10 8.71
C GLN A 360 -12.96 -7.86 7.89
N SER A 361 -14.27 -7.65 7.67
CA SER A 361 -14.79 -6.48 6.95
C SER A 361 -14.46 -5.18 7.69
N PHE A 362 -14.73 -5.14 9.00
CA PHE A 362 -14.43 -3.99 9.88
C PHE A 362 -12.94 -3.61 9.84
N LEU A 363 -12.05 -4.59 10.03
CA LEU A 363 -10.61 -4.36 9.98
C LEU A 363 -10.15 -3.95 8.59
N SER A 364 -10.67 -4.58 7.54
CA SER A 364 -10.32 -4.24 6.16
C SER A 364 -10.75 -2.82 5.78
N SER A 365 -11.94 -2.35 6.22
CA SER A 365 -12.36 -0.97 5.98
C SER A 365 -11.49 0.03 6.72
N TYR A 366 -11.13 -0.27 7.97
CA TYR A 366 -10.26 0.58 8.78
C TYR A 366 -8.85 0.69 8.19
N LEU A 367 -8.22 -0.46 7.89
CA LEU A 367 -6.86 -0.51 7.38
C LEU A 367 -6.73 0.10 5.98
N LYS A 368 -7.72 -0.12 5.09
CA LYS A 368 -7.74 0.53 3.77
C LYS A 368 -7.81 2.04 3.85
N HIS A 369 -8.49 2.58 4.86
CA HIS A 369 -8.55 4.02 5.05
C HIS A 369 -7.18 4.63 5.35
N LEU A 370 -6.25 3.85 5.93
CA LEU A 370 -4.89 4.34 6.18
C LEU A 370 -4.08 4.59 4.89
N LEU A 371 -4.50 4.06 3.75
CA LEU A 371 -3.88 4.32 2.43
C LEU A 371 -4.26 5.68 1.83
N HIS A 372 -5.25 6.37 2.40
CA HIS A 372 -5.82 7.62 1.90
C HIS A 372 -5.61 8.77 2.89
#